data_AF-A0AAU5MF29-F1
#
_entry.id   AF-A0AAU5MF29-F1
#
_cell.length_a   1.000
_cell.length_b   1.000
_cell.length_c   1.000
_cell.angle_alpha   90.00
_cell.angle_beta   90.00
_cell.angle_gamma   90.00
#
_symmetry.space_group_name_H-M   'P 1'
#
loop_
_entity.id
_entity.type
_entity.pdbx_description
1 polymer ?
#
loop_
_entity_poly.entity_id
_entity_poly.type
_entity_poly.pdbx_seq_one_letter_code
_entity_poly.pdbx_strand_id
1 'polypeptide(L)'
;MAVTASGVFRRTAIERTDQRVSWERTDQAFFSSGACHVLAWTCRDFYPDQGIALAALYLGDFEHPLHVYARWGTWVFDASGWNLESELLQVNSDFEGLPVREVETISTDLREFCEKHVHRQPHQYWADPTERARAYVSRYDPPWL
;
A
#
# COMPACT_ATOMS: atom_id res chain seq x y z
N MET A 1 11.40 -11.69 -2.61
CA MET A 1 11.65 -10.63 -3.63
C MET A 1 12.37 -9.49 -2.93
N ALA A 2 13.04 -8.58 -3.64
CA ALA A 2 13.62 -7.41 -2.98
C ALA A 2 12.54 -6.34 -2.77
N VAL A 3 12.48 -5.75 -1.58
CA VAL A 3 11.57 -4.63 -1.30
C VAL A 3 11.94 -3.43 -2.18
N THR A 4 10.93 -2.70 -2.66
CA THR A 4 11.13 -1.51 -3.50
C THR A 4 10.37 -0.34 -2.89
N ALA A 5 11.03 0.81 -2.76
CA ALA A 5 10.39 2.00 -2.23
C ALA A 5 9.19 2.43 -3.09
N SER A 6 8.09 2.81 -2.44
CA SER A 6 6.85 3.19 -3.13
C SER A 6 7.05 4.40 -4.06
N GLY A 7 7.93 5.32 -3.67
CA GLY A 7 8.32 6.51 -4.44
C GLY A 7 8.97 6.21 -5.80
N VAL A 8 9.55 5.02 -6.02
CA VAL A 8 10.08 4.59 -7.33
C VAL A 8 8.98 4.62 -8.39
N PHE A 9 7.74 4.33 -7.99
CA PHE A 9 6.59 4.28 -8.88
C PHE A 9 5.79 5.59 -8.89
N ARG A 10 6.33 6.70 -8.38
CA ARG A 10 5.63 7.98 -8.29
C ARG A 10 4.96 8.36 -9.61
N ARG A 11 3.65 8.59 -9.57
CA ARG A 11 2.84 8.97 -10.74
C ARG A 11 3.33 10.27 -11.37
N THR A 12 3.46 10.25 -12.69
CA THR A 12 3.58 11.42 -13.58
C THR A 12 2.31 12.28 -13.53
N ALA A 13 2.35 13.46 -14.15
CA ALA A 13 1.19 14.35 -14.20
C ALA A 13 -0.03 13.68 -14.87
N ILE A 14 0.17 13.01 -16.01
CA ILE A 14 -0.92 12.35 -16.74
C ILE A 14 -1.54 11.19 -15.95
N GLU A 15 -0.71 10.38 -15.28
CA GLU A 15 -1.19 9.27 -14.42
C GLU A 15 -1.93 9.78 -13.16
N ARG A 16 -1.73 11.03 -12.75
CA ARG A 16 -2.50 11.63 -11.65
C ARG A 16 -3.88 12.11 -12.12
N THR A 17 -3.95 12.68 -13.32
CA THR A 17 -5.17 13.32 -13.86
C THR A 17 -6.10 12.35 -14.59
N ASP A 18 -5.56 11.32 -15.25
CA ASP A 18 -6.33 10.35 -16.02
C ASP A 18 -6.39 8.99 -15.30
N GLN A 19 -7.59 8.60 -14.87
CA GLN A 19 -7.80 7.35 -14.13
C GLN A 19 -7.61 6.10 -14.98
N ARG A 20 -7.90 6.16 -16.28
CA ARG A 20 -7.68 5.04 -17.17
C ARG A 20 -6.20 4.82 -17.39
N VAL A 21 -5.43 5.89 -17.60
CA VAL A 21 -3.97 5.82 -17.70
C VAL A 21 -3.37 5.27 -16.41
N SER A 22 -3.83 5.75 -15.24
CA SER A 22 -3.37 5.19 -13.96
C SER A 22 -3.73 3.71 -13.80
N TRP A 23 -4.89 3.29 -14.29
CA TRP A 23 -5.38 1.92 -14.20
C TRP A 23 -4.58 0.96 -15.09
N GLU A 24 -4.18 1.38 -16.28
CA GLU A 24 -3.45 0.55 -17.24
C GLU A 24 -1.97 0.29 -16.85
N ARG A 25 -1.49 0.90 -15.77
CA ARG A 25 -0.15 0.64 -15.20
C ARG A 25 -0.03 -0.79 -14.69
N THR A 26 1.20 -1.29 -14.56
CA THR A 26 1.47 -2.61 -13.95
C THR A 26 0.93 -2.66 -12.51
N ASP A 27 0.59 -3.86 -12.03
CA ASP A 27 0.05 -4.03 -10.68
C ASP A 27 0.97 -3.44 -9.61
N GLN A 28 2.28 -3.69 -9.72
CA GLN A 28 3.26 -3.13 -8.80
C GLN A 28 3.21 -1.59 -8.81
N ALA A 29 3.25 -0.95 -9.97
CA ALA A 29 3.20 0.52 -10.06
C ALA A 29 1.85 1.09 -9.56
N PHE A 30 0.74 0.43 -9.91
CA PHE A 30 -0.61 0.80 -9.51
C PHE A 30 -0.78 0.75 -7.98
N PHE A 31 -0.37 -0.33 -7.34
CA PHE A 31 -0.48 -0.49 -5.89
C PHE A 31 0.58 0.31 -5.13
N SER A 32 1.80 0.47 -5.64
CA SER A 32 2.82 1.28 -4.97
C SER A 32 2.46 2.76 -4.85
N SER A 33 1.70 3.32 -5.81
CA SER A 33 1.56 4.78 -5.93
C SER A 33 0.16 5.27 -6.32
N GLY A 34 -0.88 4.49 -5.99
CA GLY A 34 -2.25 4.85 -6.32
C GLY A 34 -3.33 4.08 -5.57
N ALA A 35 -3.06 2.85 -5.13
CA ALA A 35 -4.03 1.98 -4.48
C ALA A 35 -3.45 1.11 -3.35
N CYS A 36 -2.38 1.56 -2.68
CA CYS A 36 -1.70 0.81 -1.61
C CYS A 36 -2.64 0.44 -0.46
N HIS A 37 -3.49 1.37 -0.03
CA HIS A 37 -4.52 1.14 0.98
C HIS A 37 -5.55 0.08 0.53
N VAL A 38 -6.01 0.09 -0.71
CA VAL A 38 -6.92 -0.96 -1.21
C VAL A 38 -6.24 -2.32 -1.13
N LEU A 39 -4.96 -2.41 -1.51
CA LEU A 39 -4.20 -3.66 -1.43
C LEU A 39 -4.05 -4.14 0.01
N ALA A 40 -3.71 -3.25 0.94
CA ALA A 40 -3.54 -3.57 2.35
C ALA A 40 -4.83 -4.12 2.98
N TRP A 41 -5.96 -3.44 2.79
CA TRP A 41 -7.27 -3.93 3.27
C TRP A 41 -7.64 -5.26 2.62
N THR A 42 -7.42 -5.39 1.30
CA THR A 42 -7.71 -6.64 0.60
C THR A 42 -6.86 -7.79 1.13
N CYS A 43 -5.59 -7.57 1.44
CA CYS A 43 -4.71 -8.58 2.03
C CYS A 43 -5.21 -9.03 3.41
N ARG A 44 -5.62 -8.09 4.27
CA ARG A 44 -6.22 -8.42 5.57
C ARG A 44 -7.48 -9.28 5.39
N ASP A 45 -8.37 -8.86 4.51
CA ASP A 45 -9.65 -9.52 4.30
C ASP A 45 -9.50 -10.86 3.53
N PHE A 46 -8.39 -11.06 2.82
CA PHE A 46 -8.04 -12.32 2.16
C PHE A 46 -7.63 -13.41 3.16
N TYR A 47 -7.05 -13.01 4.31
CA TYR A 47 -6.59 -13.91 5.37
C TYR A 47 -7.29 -13.60 6.71
N PRO A 48 -8.61 -13.80 6.83
CA PRO A 48 -9.40 -13.32 7.97
C PRO A 48 -8.95 -13.89 9.32
N ASP A 49 -8.36 -15.09 9.33
CA ASP A 49 -7.99 -15.79 10.57
C ASP A 49 -6.56 -15.48 11.06
N GLN A 50 -5.78 -14.69 10.31
CA GLN A 50 -4.35 -14.48 10.60
C GLN A 50 -4.06 -13.24 11.46
N GLY A 51 -5.08 -12.46 11.82
CA GLY A 51 -4.89 -11.25 12.63
C GLY A 51 -4.05 -10.18 11.95
N ILE A 52 -4.19 -10.04 10.63
CA ILE A 52 -3.48 -9.04 9.82
C ILE A 52 -3.87 -7.63 10.27
N ALA A 53 -2.90 -6.86 10.74
CA ALA A 53 -3.05 -5.44 11.02
C ALA A 53 -2.83 -4.59 9.76
N LEU A 54 -3.22 -3.33 9.83
CA LEU A 54 -2.97 -2.34 8.78
C LEU A 54 -2.08 -1.23 9.36
N ALA A 55 -1.13 -0.75 8.57
CA ALA A 55 -0.20 0.28 9.02
C ALA A 55 0.01 1.36 7.96
N ALA A 56 0.17 2.60 8.42
CA ALA A 56 0.45 3.76 7.60
C ALA A 56 1.84 4.33 7.95
N LEU A 57 2.70 4.50 6.95
CA LEU A 57 4.04 5.06 7.07
C LEU A 57 4.02 6.56 6.83
N TYR A 58 4.53 7.34 7.79
CA TYR A 58 4.80 8.76 7.64
C TYR A 58 6.30 9.03 7.63
N LEU A 59 6.75 9.84 6.67
CA LEU A 59 8.13 10.33 6.59
C LEU A 59 8.16 11.84 6.79
N GLY A 60 9.20 12.32 7.48
CA GLY A 60 9.40 13.75 7.74
C GLY A 60 8.12 14.45 8.21
N ASP A 61 7.88 15.66 7.72
CA ASP A 61 6.73 16.48 8.11
C ASP A 61 5.51 16.31 7.19
N PHE A 62 5.41 15.19 6.46
CA PHE A 62 4.22 14.94 5.64
C PHE A 62 2.96 14.79 6.52
N GLU A 63 1.93 15.54 6.14
CA GLU A 63 0.61 15.54 6.79
C GLU A 63 -0.15 14.23 6.58
N HIS A 64 0.04 13.61 5.42
CA HIS A 64 -0.60 12.36 5.04
C HIS A 64 0.42 11.23 4.94
N PRO A 65 -0.01 9.97 5.14
CA PRO A 65 0.89 8.84 5.04
C PRO A 65 1.43 8.71 3.62
N LEU A 66 2.73 8.40 3.52
CA LEU A 66 3.40 8.11 2.27
C LEU A 66 2.92 6.78 1.68
N HIS A 67 2.77 5.77 2.54
CA HIS A 67 2.47 4.41 2.11
C HIS A 67 1.63 3.67 3.16
N VAL A 68 0.81 2.73 2.69
CA VAL A 68 -0.07 1.91 3.52
C VAL A 68 0.12 0.44 3.15
N TYR A 69 0.26 -0.42 4.15
CA TYR A 69 0.55 -1.84 3.96
C TYR A 69 -0.15 -2.70 5.01
N ALA A 70 -0.29 -3.99 4.70
CA ALA A 70 -0.75 -5.00 5.64
C ALA A 70 0.42 -5.53 6.47
N ARG A 71 0.17 -5.90 7.72
CA ARG A 71 1.22 -6.32 8.66
C ARG A 71 0.82 -7.57 9.43
N TRP A 72 1.74 -8.52 9.51
CA TRP A 72 1.64 -9.74 10.31
C TRP A 72 2.94 -9.99 11.07
N GLY A 73 2.92 -9.82 12.40
CA GLY A 73 4.15 -9.85 13.20
C GLY A 73 5.16 -8.81 12.71
N THR A 74 6.34 -9.27 12.29
CA THR A 74 7.41 -8.43 11.69
C THR A 74 7.36 -8.41 10.16
N TRP A 75 6.47 -9.17 9.53
CA TRP A 75 6.29 -9.21 8.09
C TRP A 75 5.23 -8.22 7.64
N VAL A 76 5.41 -7.68 6.45
CA VAL A 76 4.49 -6.75 5.81
C VAL A 76 4.20 -7.18 4.39
N PHE A 77 2.99 -6.88 3.92
CA PHE A 77 2.60 -7.09 2.54
C PHE A 77 2.25 -5.75 1.89
N ASP A 78 2.97 -5.44 0.82
CA ASP A 78 2.73 -4.31 -0.05
C ASP A 78 2.87 -4.73 -1.54
N ALA A 79 3.08 -3.76 -2.43
CA ALA A 79 3.31 -4.05 -3.84
C ALA A 79 4.56 -4.90 -4.11
N SER A 80 5.53 -4.98 -3.19
CA SER A 80 6.70 -5.87 -3.28
C SER A 80 6.45 -7.27 -2.69
N GLY A 81 5.24 -7.57 -2.23
CA GLY A 81 4.89 -8.83 -1.59
C GLY A 81 5.28 -8.88 -0.11
N TRP A 82 5.43 -10.09 0.44
CA TRP A 82 5.84 -10.29 1.83
C TRP A 82 7.33 -10.01 2.04
N ASN A 83 7.65 -9.02 2.87
CA ASN A 83 9.01 -8.64 3.27
C ASN A 83 9.03 -8.25 4.75
N LEU A 84 10.21 -8.01 5.34
CA LEU A 84 10.28 -7.51 6.72
C LEU A 84 9.87 -6.02 6.78
N GLU A 85 9.14 -5.64 7.83
CA GLU A 85 8.74 -4.24 8.08
C GLU A 85 9.97 -3.32 8.09
N SER A 86 11.06 -3.75 8.74
CA SER A 86 12.32 -2.99 8.80
C SER A 86 12.91 -2.70 7.42
N GLU A 87 12.81 -3.64 6.47
CA GLU A 87 13.32 -3.45 5.12
C GLU A 87 12.46 -2.45 4.36
N LEU A 88 11.13 -2.55 4.46
CA LEU A 88 10.18 -1.60 3.86
C LEU A 88 10.41 -0.17 4.37
N LEU A 89 10.58 -0.02 5.68
CA LEU A 89 10.84 1.27 6.32
C LEU A 89 12.15 1.87 5.83
N GLN A 90 13.23 1.07 5.81
CA GLN A 90 14.55 1.50 5.39
C GLN A 90 14.54 1.98 3.93
N VAL A 91 14.02 1.18 2.99
CA VAL A 91 14.08 1.57 1.56
C VAL A 91 13.24 2.81 1.24
N ASN A 92 12.08 3.00 1.89
CA ASN A 92 11.29 4.20 1.68
C ASN A 92 11.99 5.43 2.29
N SER A 93 12.61 5.28 3.47
CA SER A 93 13.37 6.35 4.10
C SER A 93 14.58 6.77 3.27
N ASP A 94 15.37 5.81 2.80
CA ASP A 94 16.54 6.04 1.95
C ASP A 94 16.16 6.68 0.62
N PHE A 95 15.08 6.21 -0.01
CA PHE A 95 14.64 6.72 -1.31
C PHE A 95 14.16 8.18 -1.21
N GLU A 96 13.40 8.52 -0.17
CA GLU A 96 12.88 9.87 0.02
C GLU A 96 13.92 10.82 0.65
N GLY A 97 15.02 10.28 1.20
CA GLY A 97 16.01 11.06 1.94
C GLY A 97 15.43 11.68 3.22
N LEU A 98 14.39 11.07 3.79
CA LEU A 98 13.66 11.55 4.96
C LEU A 98 13.52 10.43 5.99
N PRO A 99 13.67 10.73 7.29
CA PRO A 99 13.51 9.73 8.33
C PRO A 99 12.05 9.27 8.44
N VAL A 100 11.88 8.02 8.89
CA VAL A 100 10.58 7.54 9.36
C VAL A 100 10.18 8.35 10.59
N ARG A 101 9.07 9.10 10.46
CA ARG A 101 8.50 9.87 11.57
C ARG A 101 7.64 8.97 12.44
N GLU A 102 6.76 8.19 11.79
CA GLU A 102 5.72 7.44 12.47
C GLU A 102 5.26 6.26 11.62
N VAL A 103 4.91 5.17 12.31
CA VAL A 103 4.16 4.05 11.75
C VAL A 103 2.87 3.92 12.56
N GLU A 104 1.77 4.41 11.99
CA GLU A 104 0.45 4.41 12.63
C GLU A 104 -0.22 3.05 12.38
N THR A 105 -0.70 2.38 13.43
CA THR A 105 -1.60 1.24 13.27
C THR A 105 -3.00 1.77 12.96
N ILE A 106 -3.55 1.37 11.82
CA ILE A 106 -4.86 1.84 11.37
C ILE A 106 -5.95 0.97 12.01
N SER A 107 -6.86 1.61 12.75
CA SER A 107 -8.02 0.98 13.38
C SER A 107 -9.36 1.29 12.71
N THR A 108 -9.37 2.30 11.83
CA THR A 108 -10.56 2.74 11.11
C THR A 108 -10.87 1.86 9.90
N ASP A 109 -12.09 1.98 9.36
CA ASP A 109 -12.42 1.30 8.11
C ASP A 109 -11.79 2.00 6.88
N LEU A 110 -11.87 1.33 5.72
CA LEU A 110 -11.26 1.82 4.48
C LEU A 110 -11.85 3.17 4.06
N ARG A 111 -13.15 3.38 4.25
CA ARG A 111 -13.83 4.60 3.84
C ARG A 111 -13.38 5.77 4.70
N GLU A 112 -13.42 5.62 6.02
CA GLU A 112 -12.98 6.64 6.97
C GLU A 112 -11.51 7.00 6.75
N PHE A 113 -10.65 5.99 6.56
CA PHE A 113 -9.24 6.22 6.24
C PHE A 113 -9.07 7.02 4.93
N CYS A 114 -9.80 6.65 3.88
CA CYS A 114 -9.74 7.36 2.61
C CYS A 114 -10.16 8.82 2.72
N GLU A 115 -11.25 9.09 3.44
CA GLU A 115 -11.76 10.45 3.66
C GLU A 115 -10.76 11.30 4.46
N LYS A 116 -10.21 10.74 5.55
CA LYS A 116 -9.22 11.43 6.42
C LYS A 116 -7.91 11.76 5.70
N HIS A 117 -7.40 10.85 4.89
CA HIS A 117 -6.08 10.96 4.26
C HIS A 117 -6.14 11.31 2.77
N VAL A 118 -7.30 11.75 2.27
CA VAL A 118 -7.52 12.15 0.87
C VAL A 118 -7.11 11.06 -0.12
N HIS A 119 -7.30 9.79 0.27
CA HIS A 119 -7.08 8.67 -0.63
C HIS A 119 -8.34 8.42 -1.46
N ARG A 120 -8.14 7.84 -2.64
CA ARG A 120 -9.22 7.47 -3.52
C ARG A 120 -10.02 6.30 -2.92
N GLN A 121 -11.34 6.43 -2.83
CA GLN A 121 -12.21 5.31 -2.48
C GLN A 121 -12.33 4.31 -3.64
N PRO A 122 -12.61 3.02 -3.40
CA PRO A 122 -12.68 2.00 -4.45
C PRO A 122 -13.57 2.37 -5.65
N HIS A 123 -14.73 2.99 -5.40
CA HIS A 123 -15.68 3.39 -6.45
C HIS A 123 -15.20 4.58 -7.32
N GLN A 124 -14.08 5.21 -6.97
CA GLN A 124 -13.50 6.34 -7.72
C GLN A 124 -12.40 5.89 -8.69
N TYR A 125 -12.01 4.62 -8.70
CA TYR A 125 -11.09 4.07 -9.71
C TYR A 125 -11.81 3.80 -11.03
N TRP A 126 -11.05 3.59 -12.10
CA TRP A 126 -11.60 3.31 -13.43
C TRP A 126 -12.42 2.01 -13.49
N ALA A 127 -12.00 0.99 -12.74
CA ALA A 127 -12.74 -0.26 -12.52
C ALA A 127 -12.49 -0.74 -11.07
N ASP A 128 -13.10 -1.85 -10.65
CA ASP A 128 -13.02 -2.34 -9.28
C ASP A 128 -11.58 -2.76 -8.90
N PRO A 129 -10.89 -2.00 -8.02
CA PRO A 129 -9.52 -2.32 -7.64
C PRO A 129 -9.43 -3.52 -6.68
N THR A 130 -10.53 -3.96 -6.07
CA THR A 130 -10.53 -5.02 -5.06
C THR A 130 -10.36 -6.40 -5.68
N GLU A 131 -10.99 -6.67 -6.83
CA GLU A 131 -10.77 -7.91 -7.60
C GLU A 131 -9.32 -8.01 -8.07
N ARG A 132 -8.79 -6.90 -8.58
CA ARG A 132 -7.38 -6.78 -8.99
C ARG A 132 -6.44 -7.03 -7.81
N ALA A 133 -6.73 -6.45 -6.65
CA ALA A 133 -5.94 -6.64 -5.44
C ALA A 133 -6.01 -8.09 -4.93
N ARG A 134 -7.18 -8.72 -4.94
CA ARG A 134 -7.37 -10.13 -4.55
C ARG A 134 -6.53 -11.06 -5.43
N ALA A 135 -6.57 -10.85 -6.75
CA ALA A 135 -5.76 -11.59 -7.70
C ALA A 135 -4.26 -11.30 -7.58
N TYR A 136 -3.87 -10.17 -6.97
CA TYR A 136 -2.47 -9.84 -6.68
C TYR A 136 -2.00 -10.56 -5.42
N VAL A 137 -2.76 -10.49 -4.32
CA VAL A 137 -2.46 -11.17 -3.05
C VAL A 137 -2.26 -12.67 -3.26
N SER A 138 -3.10 -13.30 -4.08
CA SER A 138 -3.02 -14.75 -4.34
C SER A 138 -1.76 -15.23 -5.07
N ARG A 139 -0.89 -14.32 -5.53
CA ARG A 139 0.36 -14.65 -6.23
C ARG A 139 1.55 -14.86 -5.28
N TYR A 140 1.39 -14.52 -4.00
CA TYR A 140 2.47 -14.53 -3.02
C TYR A 140 2.15 -15.50 -1.89
N ASP A 141 3.08 -16.41 -1.64
CA ASP A 141 3.02 -17.27 -0.47
C ASP A 141 3.23 -16.44 0.80
N PRO A 142 2.34 -16.51 1.80
CA PRO A 142 2.52 -15.80 3.04
C PRO A 142 3.56 -16.47 3.95
N PRO A 143 4.15 -15.71 4.88
CA PRO A 143 5.29 -16.15 5.70
C PRO A 143 4.96 -17.21 6.77
N TRP A 144 3.70 -17.61 6.91
CA TRP A 144 3.23 -18.61 7.89
C TRP A 144 2.87 -19.96 7.27
N LEU A 145 3.03 -20.14 5.95
CA LEU A 145 2.97 -21.47 5.33
C LEU A 145 4.27 -22.23 5.58
#